data_AF-A0A353CXA8-F1
#
_entry.id   AF-A0A353CXA8-F1
#
_cell.length_a   1.000
_cell.length_b   1.000
_cell.length_c   1.000
_cell.angle_alpha   90.00
_cell.angle_beta   90.00
_cell.angle_gamma   90.00
#
_symmetry.space_group_name_H-M   'P 1'
#
loop_
_entity.id
_entity.type
_entity.pdbx_description
1 polymer ?
#
loop_
_entity_poly.entity_id
_entity_poly.type
_entity_poly.pdbx_seq_one_letter_code
_entity_poly.pdbx_strand_id
1 'polypeptide(L)'
;MKTKFVIYSCVVIIICVLVLLWFVTLPSRIQDQMADANYCEADQDCVNFNYGVAFGCGNYVNRNRGQKIQSWVSISNLLHPSNFLVKYSCEPVPKLAVCIDKKCMPKQCDIGVYYSEFTLFADRECDCPKGTIGNITEKGMICSGIEREPILMPQ
;
A
#
# COMPACT_ATOMS: atom_id res chain seq x y z
N MET A 1 31.67 -17.42 42.35
CA MET A 1 31.70 -17.44 40.86
C MET A 1 30.40 -17.92 40.22
N LYS A 2 29.72 -18.96 40.74
CA LYS A 2 28.51 -19.55 40.11
C LYS A 2 27.32 -18.57 39.97
N THR A 3 27.04 -17.73 40.96
CA THR A 3 25.85 -16.84 40.93
C THR A 3 25.92 -15.76 39.86
N LYS A 4 27.10 -15.16 39.63
CA LYS A 4 27.30 -14.16 38.56
C LYS A 4 27.12 -14.80 37.18
N PHE A 5 27.64 -16.02 36.99
CA PHE A 5 27.51 -16.76 35.73
C PHE A 5 26.05 -17.11 35.39
N VAL A 6 25.26 -17.50 36.40
CA VAL A 6 23.81 -17.75 36.24
C VAL A 6 23.07 -16.48 35.83
N ILE A 7 23.37 -15.34 36.47
CA ILE A 7 22.76 -14.05 36.12
C ILE A 7 23.11 -13.64 34.69
N TYR A 8 24.38 -13.75 34.28
CA TYR A 8 24.79 -13.45 32.90
C TYR A 8 24.07 -14.34 31.89
N SER A 9 23.98 -15.64 32.15
CA SER A 9 23.26 -16.58 31.28
C SER A 9 21.77 -16.21 31.15
N CYS A 10 21.10 -15.91 32.27
CA CYS A 10 19.72 -15.44 32.24
C CYS A 10 19.53 -14.15 31.44
N VAL A 11 20.43 -13.16 31.60
CA VAL A 11 20.36 -11.90 30.84
C VAL A 11 20.51 -12.15 29.35
N VAL A 12 21.45 -13.00 28.93
CA VAL A 12 21.64 -13.35 27.51
C VAL A 12 20.39 -14.03 26.95
N ILE A 13 19.80 -14.98 27.69
CA ILE A 13 18.57 -15.67 27.29
C ILE A 13 17.41 -14.68 27.11
N ILE A 14 17.23 -13.75 28.05
CA ILE A 14 16.18 -12.72 27.97
C ILE A 14 16.38 -11.86 26.71
N ILE A 15 17.60 -11.41 26.45
CA ILE A 15 17.90 -10.62 25.24
C ILE A 15 17.59 -11.43 23.98
N CYS A 16 17.98 -12.70 23.91
CA CYS A 16 17.67 -13.58 22.77
C CYS A 16 16.15 -13.75 22.58
N VAL A 17 15.39 -13.95 23.65
CA VAL A 17 13.93 -14.08 23.58
C VAL A 17 13.29 -12.77 23.08
N LEU A 18 13.74 -11.62 23.57
CA LEU A 18 13.22 -10.32 23.11
C LEU A 18 13.52 -10.07 21.63
N VAL A 19 14.71 -10.43 21.16
CA VAL A 19 15.10 -10.32 19.75
C VAL A 19 14.24 -11.24 18.88
N LEU A 20 14.02 -12.49 19.30
CA LEU A 20 13.16 -13.43 18.58
C LEU A 20 11.71 -12.95 18.50
N LEU A 21 11.15 -12.44 19.61
CA LEU A 21 9.81 -11.85 19.63
C LEU A 21 9.71 -10.65 18.69
N TRP A 22 10.76 -9.84 18.61
CA TRP A 22 10.81 -8.71 17.67
C TRP A 22 10.73 -9.17 16.22
N PHE A 23 11.46 -10.22 15.84
CA PHE A 23 11.41 -10.78 14.49
C PHE A 23 10.05 -11.40 14.15
N VAL A 24 9.46 -12.16 15.08
CA VAL A 24 8.14 -12.80 14.87
C VAL A 24 7.02 -11.77 14.66
N THR A 25 7.10 -10.62 15.32
CA THR A 25 6.10 -9.55 15.24
C THR A 25 6.41 -8.49 14.18
N LEU A 26 7.52 -8.63 13.45
CA LEU A 26 7.95 -7.65 12.45
C LEU A 26 6.90 -7.42 11.33
N PRO A 27 6.25 -8.44 10.75
CA PRO A 27 5.27 -8.23 9.68
C PRO A 27 4.05 -7.42 10.11
N SER A 28 3.51 -7.67 11.31
CA SER A 28 2.34 -6.92 11.80
C SER A 28 2.71 -5.46 12.07
N ARG A 29 3.88 -5.23 12.67
CA ARG A 29 4.39 -3.87 12.91
C ARG A 29 4.61 -3.10 11.61
N ILE A 30 5.05 -3.78 10.55
CA ILE A 30 5.18 -3.15 9.23
C ILE A 30 3.80 -2.69 8.73
N GLN A 31 2.75 -3.51 8.85
CA GLN A 31 1.39 -3.13 8.44
C GLN A 31 0.87 -1.94 9.25
N ASP A 32 1.05 -1.93 10.57
CA ASP A 32 0.66 -0.79 11.42
C ASP A 32 1.39 0.49 10.98
N GLN A 33 2.69 0.38 10.70
CA GLN A 33 3.51 1.51 10.28
C GLN A 33 3.15 2.01 8.89
N MET A 34 2.69 1.14 7.99
CA MET A 34 2.13 1.54 6.70
C MET A 34 0.85 2.35 6.86
N ALA A 35 -0.06 1.91 7.74
CA ALA A 35 -1.29 2.65 8.03
C ALA A 35 -0.98 4.03 8.63
N ASP A 36 -0.07 4.10 9.59
CA ASP A 36 0.38 5.35 10.21
C ASP A 36 1.12 6.27 9.22
N ALA A 37 1.75 5.71 8.20
CA ALA A 37 2.45 6.47 7.18
C ALA A 37 1.54 7.10 6.13
N ASN A 38 0.23 6.80 6.14
CA ASN A 38 -0.72 7.41 5.21
C ASN A 38 -1.15 8.81 5.69
N TYR A 39 -0.26 9.79 5.49
CA TYR A 39 -0.53 11.21 5.73
C TYR A 39 0.24 12.09 4.73
N CYS A 40 -0.22 13.32 4.54
CA CYS A 40 0.45 14.30 3.68
C CYS A 40 0.04 15.73 4.01
N GLU A 41 0.88 16.68 3.62
CA GLU A 41 0.56 18.11 3.59
C GLU A 41 0.46 18.63 2.15
N ALA A 42 1.22 18.03 1.22
CA ALA A 42 1.19 18.34 -0.20
C ALA A 42 1.30 17.08 -1.07
N ASP A 43 0.91 17.17 -2.35
CA ASP A 43 0.96 16.04 -3.30
C ASP A 43 2.34 15.41 -3.43
N GLN A 44 3.41 16.22 -3.38
CA GLN A 44 4.79 15.76 -3.46
C GLN A 44 5.20 14.82 -2.31
N ASP A 45 4.49 14.90 -1.18
CA ASP A 45 4.70 14.03 -0.04
C ASP A 45 4.18 12.62 -0.31
N CYS A 46 3.29 12.44 -1.27
CA CYS A 46 2.67 11.16 -1.54
C CYS A 46 3.44 10.35 -2.58
N VAL A 47 3.51 9.04 -2.33
CA VAL A 47 4.08 8.07 -3.26
C VAL A 47 3.39 6.74 -3.09
N ASN A 48 3.27 5.99 -4.18
CA ASN A 48 2.87 4.60 -4.15
C ASN A 48 4.11 3.71 -4.03
N PHE A 49 4.28 3.07 -2.87
CA PHE A 49 5.28 2.02 -2.69
C PHE A 49 4.68 0.65 -2.91
N ASN A 50 5.36 -0.16 -3.71
CA ASN A 50 5.05 -1.58 -3.82
C ASN A 50 5.97 -2.38 -2.89
N TYR A 51 5.48 -2.68 -1.69
CA TYR A 51 6.19 -3.48 -0.69
C TYR A 51 6.09 -5.00 -0.92
N GLY A 52 5.43 -5.42 -2.02
CA GLY A 52 5.15 -6.81 -2.32
C GLY A 52 3.80 -7.27 -1.78
N VAL A 53 3.28 -8.34 -2.38
CA VAL A 53 1.89 -8.83 -2.19
C VAL A 53 1.57 -9.19 -0.74
N ALA A 54 2.56 -9.61 0.05
CA ALA A 54 2.39 -9.92 1.48
C ALA A 54 1.95 -8.71 2.32
N PHE A 55 2.19 -7.49 1.83
CA PHE A 55 1.84 -6.23 2.46
C PHE A 55 0.80 -5.43 1.67
N GLY A 56 0.01 -6.12 0.85
CA GLY A 56 -1.04 -5.51 0.04
C GLY A 56 -0.55 -4.99 -1.32
N CYS A 57 -1.50 -4.75 -2.21
CA CYS A 57 -1.26 -4.29 -3.57
C CYS A 57 -1.35 -2.77 -3.63
N GLY A 58 -0.20 -2.10 -3.68
CA GLY A 58 -0.12 -0.64 -3.72
C GLY A 58 -0.33 0.02 -2.37
N ASN A 59 0.70 0.67 -1.85
CA ASN A 59 0.61 1.39 -0.59
C ASN A 59 0.88 2.87 -0.81
N TYR A 60 -0.17 3.67 -0.68
CA TYR A 60 -0.12 5.12 -0.75
C TYR A 60 0.29 5.68 0.62
N VAL A 61 1.50 6.20 0.70
CA VAL A 61 2.09 6.66 1.97
C VAL A 61 2.91 7.93 1.77
N ASN A 62 3.21 8.59 2.87
CA ASN A 62 4.19 9.67 2.92
C ASN A 62 5.56 9.16 2.45
N ARG A 63 6.21 9.87 1.55
CA ARG A 63 7.48 9.52 0.91
C ARG A 63 8.59 9.22 1.92
N ASN A 64 8.74 10.08 2.92
CA ASN A 64 9.81 9.95 3.91
C ASN A 64 9.60 8.72 4.80
N ARG A 65 8.35 8.46 5.20
CA ARG A 65 8.00 7.27 5.99
C ARG A 65 8.05 6.00 5.16
N GLY A 66 7.60 6.07 3.91
CA GLY A 66 7.56 4.93 3.04
C GLY A 66 8.96 4.37 2.72
N GLN A 67 9.96 5.24 2.55
CA GLN A 67 11.35 4.80 2.41
C GLN A 67 11.86 4.05 3.66
N LYS A 68 11.49 4.52 4.85
CA LYS A 68 11.86 3.85 6.11
C LYS A 68 11.22 2.47 6.21
N ILE A 69 9.93 2.36 5.85
CA ILE A 69 9.19 1.09 5.84
C ILE A 69 9.79 0.11 4.84
N GLN A 70 10.22 0.59 3.65
CA GLN A 70 10.87 -0.24 2.64
C GLN A 70 12.08 -1.00 3.21
N SER A 71 12.87 -0.36 4.08
CA SER A 71 14.01 -1.01 4.71
C SER A 71 13.59 -2.17 5.63
N TRP A 72 12.49 -2.02 6.37
CA TRP A 72 11.95 -3.05 7.25
C TRP A 72 11.31 -4.19 6.46
N VAL A 73 10.62 -3.87 5.37
CA VAL A 73 10.11 -4.84 4.40
C VAL A 73 11.26 -5.69 3.86
N SER A 74 12.35 -5.08 3.40
CA SER A 74 13.52 -5.82 2.91
C SER A 74 14.08 -6.81 3.96
N ILE A 75 14.12 -6.42 5.24
CA ILE A 75 14.55 -7.30 6.34
C ILE A 75 13.52 -8.43 6.55
N SER A 76 12.22 -8.10 6.58
CA SER A 76 11.15 -9.10 6.71
C SER A 76 11.19 -10.12 5.58
N ASN A 77 11.50 -9.70 4.36
CA ASN A 77 11.59 -10.59 3.19
C ASN A 77 12.75 -11.58 3.31
N LEU A 78 13.89 -11.13 3.87
CA LEU A 78 15.04 -12.00 4.13
C LEU A 78 14.72 -13.08 5.18
N LEU A 79 13.93 -12.73 6.20
CA LEU A 79 13.60 -13.62 7.32
C LEU A 79 12.41 -14.54 7.03
N HIS A 80 11.48 -14.09 6.19
CA HIS A 80 10.25 -14.82 5.86
C HIS A 80 10.03 -14.90 4.34
N PRO A 81 10.96 -15.51 3.58
CA PRO A 81 10.87 -15.57 2.12
C PRO A 81 9.62 -16.33 1.63
N SER A 82 9.11 -17.27 2.43
CA SER A 82 7.88 -18.03 2.13
C SER A 82 6.63 -17.15 2.06
N ASN A 83 6.59 -16.02 2.78
CA ASN A 83 5.43 -15.11 2.77
C ASN A 83 5.28 -14.39 1.42
N PHE A 84 6.28 -14.48 0.54
CA PHE A 84 6.33 -13.82 -0.77
C PHE A 84 6.15 -14.78 -1.95
N LEU A 85 6.00 -16.08 -1.70
CA LEU A 85 5.62 -17.07 -2.70
C LEU A 85 4.12 -16.95 -2.99
N VAL A 86 3.71 -15.85 -3.62
CA VAL A 86 2.29 -15.58 -3.87
C VAL A 86 1.93 -16.04 -5.27
N LYS A 87 0.91 -16.91 -5.37
CA LYS A 87 0.34 -17.43 -6.61
C LYS A 87 -0.47 -16.38 -7.39
N TYR A 88 -0.68 -15.20 -6.78
CA TYR A 88 -1.52 -14.12 -7.28
C TYR A 88 -0.66 -12.88 -7.56
N SER A 89 -0.76 -12.35 -8.78
CA SER A 89 -0.21 -11.03 -9.11
C SER A 89 -1.14 -9.95 -8.59
N CYS A 90 -0.58 -8.90 -7.98
CA CYS A 90 -1.35 -7.70 -7.70
C CYS A 90 -1.91 -7.11 -9.00
N GLU A 91 -3.17 -6.67 -8.95
CA GLU A 91 -3.69 -5.81 -10.00
C GLU A 91 -2.85 -4.52 -10.06
N PRO A 92 -2.63 -3.97 -11.27
CA PRO A 92 -1.90 -2.73 -11.43
C PRO A 92 -2.68 -1.59 -10.76
N VAL A 93 -2.12 -1.06 -9.67
CA VAL A 93 -2.64 0.13 -8.97
C VAL A 93 -2.08 1.42 -9.58
N PRO A 94 -2.82 2.54 -9.49
CA PRO A 94 -2.31 3.82 -9.99
C PRO A 94 -0.99 4.23 -9.36
N LYS A 95 0.01 4.59 -10.17
CA LYS A 95 1.33 5.01 -9.66
C LYS A 95 1.28 6.38 -9.02
N LEU A 96 0.46 7.27 -9.56
CA LEU A 96 0.38 8.65 -9.12
C LEU A 96 -0.45 8.74 -7.85
N ALA A 97 0.18 9.25 -6.80
CA ALA A 97 -0.40 9.48 -5.50
C ALA A 97 -0.54 10.99 -5.27
N VAL A 98 -1.68 11.42 -4.76
CA VAL A 98 -1.99 12.82 -4.45
C VAL A 98 -2.49 12.94 -3.02
N CYS A 99 -2.41 14.15 -2.47
CA CYS A 99 -2.84 14.45 -1.11
C CYS A 99 -4.30 14.89 -1.12
N ILE A 100 -5.19 14.02 -0.63
CA ILE A 100 -6.62 14.29 -0.50
C ILE A 100 -6.99 14.10 0.96
N ASP A 101 -7.61 15.11 1.58
CA ASP A 101 -8.01 15.08 2.99
C ASP A 101 -6.87 14.69 3.95
N LYS A 102 -5.66 15.23 3.69
CA LYS A 102 -4.42 14.94 4.43
C LYS A 102 -3.97 13.47 4.37
N LYS A 103 -4.47 12.69 3.41
CA LYS A 103 -4.07 11.31 3.16
C LYS A 103 -3.59 11.13 1.73
N CYS A 104 -2.66 10.21 1.56
CA CYS A 104 -2.21 9.80 0.25
C CYS A 104 -3.24 8.85 -0.36
N MET A 105 -3.74 9.25 -1.53
CA MET A 105 -4.74 8.50 -2.29
C MET A 105 -4.29 8.42 -3.75
N PRO A 106 -4.76 7.42 -4.53
CA PRO A 106 -4.56 7.45 -5.98
C PRO A 106 -5.16 8.74 -6.54
N LYS A 107 -4.49 9.35 -7.52
CA LYS A 107 -5.09 10.45 -8.28
C LYS A 107 -6.41 9.98 -8.87
N GLN A 108 -7.44 10.82 -8.85
CA GLN A 108 -8.71 10.49 -9.48
C GLN A 108 -8.72 10.97 -10.94
N CYS A 109 -9.31 10.15 -11.81
CA CYS A 109 -9.52 10.51 -13.20
C CYS A 109 -10.69 11.49 -13.33
N ASP A 110 -10.62 12.35 -14.34
CA ASP A 110 -11.70 13.26 -14.69
C ASP A 110 -12.85 12.49 -15.36
N ILE A 111 -14.08 12.81 -14.96
CA ILE A 111 -15.29 12.17 -15.49
C ILE A 111 -15.50 12.63 -16.94
N GLY A 112 -15.78 11.70 -17.84
CA GLY A 112 -16.02 11.98 -19.26
C GLY A 112 -14.76 12.21 -20.08
N VAL A 113 -13.56 12.16 -19.47
CA VAL A 113 -12.28 12.27 -20.17
C VAL A 113 -11.81 10.88 -20.58
N TYR A 114 -11.37 10.76 -21.83
CA TYR A 114 -10.80 9.53 -22.36
C TYR A 114 -9.29 9.46 -22.11
N TYR A 115 -8.85 8.41 -21.42
CA TYR A 115 -7.45 8.11 -21.15
C TYR A 115 -7.03 6.96 -22.06
N SER A 116 -6.05 7.15 -22.96
CA SER A 116 -5.63 6.13 -23.93
C SER A 116 -4.85 4.97 -23.29
N GLU A 117 -4.76 3.84 -23.98
CA GLU A 117 -4.06 2.62 -23.50
C GLU A 117 -2.61 2.88 -23.03
N PHE A 118 -1.91 3.80 -23.71
CA PHE A 118 -0.54 4.18 -23.37
C PHE A 118 -0.41 4.79 -21.96
N THR A 119 -1.44 5.50 -21.48
CA THR A 119 -1.43 6.10 -20.13
C THR A 119 -1.93 5.14 -19.05
N LEU A 120 -2.58 4.02 -19.41
CA LEU A 120 -3.19 3.09 -18.46
C LEU A 120 -2.36 1.85 -18.15
N PHE A 121 -1.61 1.31 -19.11
CA PHE A 121 -0.84 0.08 -18.91
C PHE A 121 0.65 0.33 -18.63
N ALA A 122 1.21 1.44 -19.10
CA ALA A 122 2.57 1.83 -18.72
C ALA A 122 2.60 2.62 -17.39
N ASP A 123 1.60 3.48 -17.14
CA ASP A 123 1.67 4.49 -16.07
C ASP A 123 0.42 4.72 -15.22
N ARG A 124 -0.69 3.98 -15.45
CA ARG A 124 -2.00 4.06 -14.75
C ARG A 124 -2.10 5.31 -13.86
N GLU A 125 -2.30 6.47 -14.49
CA GLU A 125 -2.11 7.77 -13.83
C GLU A 125 -3.16 8.05 -12.75
N CYS A 126 -4.32 7.40 -12.83
CA CYS A 126 -5.44 7.71 -11.97
C CYS A 126 -6.41 6.53 -11.80
N ASP A 127 -7.27 6.62 -10.79
CA ASP A 127 -8.38 5.73 -10.50
C ASP A 127 -9.72 6.42 -10.78
N CYS A 128 -10.76 5.67 -11.13
CA CYS A 128 -12.08 6.28 -11.31
C CYS A 128 -12.65 6.76 -9.96
N PRO A 129 -13.20 7.98 -9.88
CA PRO A 129 -13.83 8.47 -8.66
C PRO A 129 -14.93 7.53 -8.15
N LYS A 130 -15.15 7.50 -6.83
CA LYS A 130 -16.26 6.74 -6.25
C LYS A 130 -17.60 7.20 -6.83
N GLY A 131 -18.48 6.25 -7.18
CA GLY A 131 -19.77 6.55 -7.79
C GLY A 131 -19.74 6.73 -9.31
N THR A 132 -18.62 6.38 -9.95
CA THR A 132 -18.48 6.32 -11.41
C THR A 132 -18.21 4.88 -11.86
N ILE A 133 -18.49 4.58 -13.13
CA ILE A 133 -18.15 3.31 -13.78
C ILE A 133 -16.96 3.55 -14.70
N GLY A 134 -15.88 2.81 -14.50
CA GLY A 134 -14.74 2.78 -15.41
C GLY A 134 -15.01 1.82 -16.57
N ASN A 135 -15.21 2.36 -17.77
CA ASN A 135 -15.28 1.56 -18.99
C ASN A 135 -13.86 1.36 -19.54
N ILE A 136 -13.26 0.21 -19.24
CA ILE A 136 -11.92 -0.16 -19.68
C ILE A 136 -12.01 -0.97 -20.97
N THR A 137 -11.30 -0.55 -22.00
CA THR A 137 -11.21 -1.19 -23.32
C THR A 137 -9.75 -1.37 -23.73
N GLU A 138 -9.49 -2.18 -24.75
CA GLU A 138 -8.17 -2.29 -25.43
C GLU A 138 -7.70 -0.99 -26.10
N LYS A 139 -8.41 0.13 -25.93
CA LYS A 139 -7.98 1.43 -26.47
C LYS A 139 -7.74 2.45 -25.37
N GLY A 140 -8.21 2.18 -24.15
CA GLY A 140 -8.19 3.14 -23.06
C GLY A 140 -9.32 2.95 -22.05
N MET A 141 -9.47 3.94 -21.17
CA MET A 141 -10.46 4.01 -20.09
C MET A 141 -11.18 5.35 -20.12
N ILE A 142 -12.47 5.32 -19.78
CA ILE A 142 -13.27 6.51 -19.47
C ILE A 142 -14.04 6.25 -18.18
N CYS A 143 -14.05 7.21 -17.27
CA CYS A 143 -14.90 7.17 -16.08
C CYS A 143 -16.23 7.88 -16.39
N SER A 144 -17.33 7.15 -16.32
CA SER A 144 -18.68 7.69 -16.57
C SER A 144 -19.43 7.82 -15.25
N GLY A 145 -20.13 8.95 -15.05
CA GLY A 145 -21.04 9.09 -13.91
C GLY A 145 -22.16 8.04 -13.98
N ILE A 146 -22.58 7.53 -12.82
CA ILE A 146 -23.80 6.73 -12.74
C ILE A 146 -24.98 7.71 -12.79
N GLU A 147 -25.45 8.05 -14.00
CA GLU A 147 -26.78 8.64 -14.14
C GLU A 147 -27.78 7.59 -13.63
N ARG A 148 -28.36 7.83 -12.45
CA ARG A 148 -29.58 7.10 -12.09
C ARG A 148 -30.66 7.63 -13.02
N GLU A 149 -31.07 6.84 -14.01
CA GLU A 149 -32.32 7.12 -14.72
C GLU A 149 -33.41 7.36 -13.65
N PRO A 150 -34.13 8.49 -13.69
CA PRO A 150 -35.29 8.65 -12.83
C PRO A 150 -36.27 7.55 -13.20
N ILE A 151 -36.56 6.67 -12.25
CA ILE A 151 -37.62 5.68 -12.36
C ILE A 151 -38.90 6.48 -12.63
N LEU A 152 -39.37 6.49 -13.87
CA LEU A 152 -40.69 7.00 -14.21
C LEU A 152 -41.69 6.17 -13.41
N MET A 153 -42.17 6.71 -12.28
CA MET A 153 -43.34 6.17 -11.61
C MET A 153 -44.52 6.37 -12.56
N PRO A 154 -45.22 5.30 -12.98
CA PRO A 154 -46.46 5.46 -13.73
C PRO A 154 -47.46 6.22 -12.86
N GLN A 155 -48.03 7.29 -13.42
CA GLN A 155 -49.11 8.08 -12.83
C GLN A 155 -50.40 7.27 -12.73
#